data_AF-A0AAN8PSZ0-F1
#
_entry.id   AF-A0AAN8PSZ0-F1
#
_cell.length_a   1.000
_cell.length_b   1.000
_cell.length_c   1.000
_cell.angle_alpha   90.00
_cell.angle_beta   90.00
_cell.angle_gamma   90.00
#
_symmetry.space_group_name_H-M   'P 1'
#
loop_
_entity.id
_entity.type
_entity.pdbx_description
1 polymer ?
#
loop_
_entity_poly.entity_id
_entity_poly.type
_entity_poly.pdbx_seq_one_letter_code
_entity_poly.pdbx_strand_id
1 'polypeptide(L)'
;MCEGCVREEYPDRGTLCLENGCYMMNFAGCQECRDRSTPKIVNKKSDDINGEEMITFQHVCSKCNHLIGEHEHIFKVSGEYQLYEMSCILCGTGEDQRSIMPYDPRGPQMNNDFID
;
A
#
# COMPACT_ATOMS: atom_id res chain seq x y z
N MET A 1 10.07 0.76 11.69
CA MET A 1 10.15 0.11 10.37
C MET A 1 11.61 -0.23 10.08
N CYS A 2 11.91 -1.24 9.25
CA CYS A 2 13.28 -1.73 9.06
C CYS A 2 13.75 -1.60 7.60
N GLU A 3 14.67 -0.67 7.37
CA GLU A 3 15.25 -0.37 6.05
C GLU A 3 16.00 -1.58 5.45
N GLY A 4 16.77 -2.32 6.24
CA GLY A 4 17.53 -3.46 5.70
C GLY A 4 16.69 -4.73 5.45
N CYS A 5 15.37 -4.69 5.68
CA CYS A 5 14.44 -5.71 5.22
C CYS A 5 13.90 -5.46 3.81
N VAL A 6 14.03 -4.22 3.30
CA VAL A 6 13.50 -3.79 2.00
C VAL A 6 14.63 -3.50 1.01
N ARG A 7 14.32 -3.45 -0.29
CA ARG A 7 15.29 -3.06 -1.33
C ARG A 7 15.31 -1.55 -1.53
N GLU A 8 14.15 -0.94 -1.42
CA GLU A 8 13.90 0.48 -1.55
C GLU A 8 12.87 0.88 -0.49
N GLU A 9 13.08 2.02 0.15
CA GLU A 9 12.12 2.57 1.10
C GLU A 9 10.99 3.26 0.35
N TYR A 10 9.74 2.91 0.70
CA TYR A 10 8.55 3.54 0.13
C TYR A 10 8.58 3.63 -1.42
N PRO A 11 8.76 2.49 -2.14
CA PRO A 11 8.81 2.52 -3.59
C PRO A 11 7.54 3.16 -4.16
N ASP A 12 7.66 3.99 -5.19
CA ASP A 12 6.51 4.59 -5.85
C ASP A 12 5.66 3.50 -6.55
N ARG A 13 4.35 3.51 -6.31
CA ARG A 13 3.37 2.57 -6.85
C ARG A 13 2.37 3.25 -7.79
N GLY A 14 2.52 4.55 -8.06
CA GLY A 14 1.58 5.33 -8.84
C GLY A 14 0.16 5.22 -8.26
N THR A 15 -0.76 4.66 -9.04
CA THR A 15 -2.17 4.51 -8.66
C THR A 15 -2.49 3.21 -7.90
N LEU A 16 -1.49 2.36 -7.63
CA LEU A 16 -1.74 1.10 -6.92
C LEU A 16 -1.75 1.33 -5.40
N CYS A 17 -2.95 1.30 -4.82
CA CYS A 17 -3.20 1.41 -3.38
C CYS A 17 -3.71 0.07 -2.85
N LEU A 18 -2.88 -0.68 -2.12
CA LEU A 18 -3.25 -1.98 -1.55
C LEU A 18 -3.94 -1.78 -0.19
N GLU A 19 -5.13 -2.32 -0.03
CA GLU A 19 -5.77 -2.48 1.29
C GLU A 19 -5.27 -3.71 2.07
N ASN A 20 -4.59 -4.64 1.39
CA ASN A 20 -4.17 -5.96 1.89
C ASN A 20 -2.98 -6.51 1.10
N GLY A 21 -2.31 -7.52 1.67
CA GLY A 21 -1.19 -8.22 1.03
C GLY A 21 0.15 -7.51 1.26
N CYS A 22 1.18 -7.90 0.52
CA CYS A 22 2.51 -7.28 0.62
C CYS A 22 3.23 -7.24 -0.72
N TYR A 23 4.03 -6.19 -0.96
CA TYR A 23 4.84 -6.10 -2.19
C TYR A 23 6.13 -6.94 -2.09
N MET A 24 6.00 -8.24 -2.35
CA MET A 24 7.11 -9.20 -2.22
C MET A 24 8.34 -8.86 -3.07
N MET A 25 8.17 -8.14 -4.19
CA MET A 25 9.29 -7.72 -5.03
C MET A 25 10.18 -6.68 -4.35
N ASN A 26 9.69 -5.94 -3.35
CA ASN A 26 10.53 -5.04 -2.56
C ASN A 26 11.13 -5.73 -1.31
N PHE A 27 10.69 -6.93 -0.96
CA PHE A 27 11.25 -7.64 0.19
C PHE A 27 12.64 -8.20 -0.13
N ALA A 28 13.66 -7.72 0.59
CA ALA A 28 15.04 -8.22 0.47
C ALA A 28 15.29 -9.48 1.32
N GLY A 29 14.42 -9.71 2.31
CA GLY A 29 14.57 -10.73 3.35
C GLY A 29 14.79 -10.09 4.72
N CYS A 30 14.41 -10.77 5.79
CA CYS A 30 14.52 -10.23 7.14
C CYS A 30 15.99 -9.99 7.51
N GLN A 31 16.33 -8.77 7.92
CA GLN A 31 17.70 -8.41 8.33
C GLN A 31 18.17 -9.22 9.55
N GLU A 32 17.26 -9.49 10.50
CA GLU A 32 17.57 -10.19 11.75
C GLU A 32 17.84 -11.69 11.57
N CYS A 33 16.96 -12.40 10.85
CA CYS A 33 17.01 -13.86 10.77
C CYS A 33 17.29 -14.41 9.36
N ARG A 34 17.44 -13.53 8.37
CA ARG A 34 17.68 -13.83 6.94
C ARG A 34 16.59 -14.62 6.24
N ASP A 35 15.44 -14.82 6.90
CA ASP A 35 14.29 -15.48 6.30
C ASP A 35 13.69 -14.65 5.17
N ARG A 36 13.32 -15.31 4.07
CA ARG A 36 12.78 -14.70 2.85
C ARG A 36 11.35 -15.14 2.53
N SER A 37 10.71 -15.88 3.43
CA SER A 37 9.31 -16.23 3.25
C SER A 37 8.41 -15.02 3.44
N THR A 38 7.17 -15.12 2.97
CA THR A 38 6.20 -14.03 2.97
C THR A 38 6.00 -13.47 4.39
N PRO A 39 6.13 -12.14 4.60
CA PRO A 39 5.80 -11.50 5.86
C PRO A 39 4.37 -11.80 6.31
N LYS A 40 4.17 -11.97 7.61
CA LYS A 40 2.84 -12.06 8.21
C LYS A 40 2.24 -10.65 8.34
N ILE A 41 0.93 -10.57 8.15
CA ILE A 41 0.14 -9.38 8.50
C ILE A 41 -0.41 -9.58 9.92
N VAL A 42 -0.16 -8.61 10.79
CA VAL A 42 -0.64 -8.63 12.18
C VAL A 42 -1.21 -7.26 12.57
N ASN A 43 -1.95 -7.22 13.69
CA ASN A 43 -2.49 -5.99 14.25
C ASN A 43 -3.35 -5.17 13.27
N LYS A 44 -4.07 -5.84 12.37
CA LYS A 44 -4.97 -5.18 11.42
C LYS A 44 -6.11 -4.49 12.15
N LYS A 45 -6.32 -3.21 11.84
CA LYS A 45 -7.40 -2.36 12.33
C LYS A 45 -8.05 -1.63 11.17
N SER A 46 -9.30 -1.25 11.37
CA SER A 46 -10.10 -0.46 10.45
C SER A 46 -10.86 0.57 11.28
N ASP A 47 -10.60 1.84 11.03
CA ASP A 47 -11.23 2.97 11.70
C ASP A 47 -12.02 3.76 10.65
N ASP A 48 -13.24 4.18 11.00
CA ASP A 48 -14.04 5.11 10.19
C ASP A 48 -14.19 6.40 10.99
N ILE A 49 -13.63 7.49 10.47
CA ILE A 49 -13.64 8.80 11.10
C ILE A 49 -14.20 9.81 10.10
N ASN A 50 -15.43 10.26 10.34
CA ASN A 50 -16.10 11.29 9.54
C ASN A 50 -16.19 10.95 8.03
N GLY A 51 -16.36 9.68 7.67
CA GLY A 51 -16.46 9.25 6.27
C GLY A 51 -15.12 9.03 5.56
N GLU A 52 -14.02 9.05 6.33
CA GLU A 52 -12.72 8.54 5.94
C GLU A 52 -12.48 7.18 6.61
N GLU A 53 -12.29 6.15 5.78
CA GLU A 53 -11.94 4.80 6.22
C GLU A 53 -10.42 4.65 6.20
N MET A 54 -9.85 4.32 7.36
CA MET A 54 -8.42 4.11 7.54
C MET A 54 -8.17 2.65 7.94
N ILE A 55 -7.36 1.95 7.14
CA ILE A 55 -6.91 0.59 7.43
C ILE A 55 -5.43 0.65 7.78
N THR A 56 -5.09 0.12 8.96
CA THR A 56 -3.70 0.00 9.40
C THR A 56 -3.35 -1.44 9.75
N PHE A 57 -2.16 -1.90 9.38
CA PHE A 57 -1.63 -3.19 9.81
C PHE A 57 -0.10 -3.23 9.77
N GLN A 58 0.49 -4.26 10.34
CA GLN A 58 1.95 -4.42 10.41
C GLN A 58 2.41 -5.64 9.61
N HIS A 59 3.50 -5.47 8.87
CA HIS A 59 4.27 -6.56 8.28
C HIS A 59 5.34 -7.02 9.27
N VAL A 60 5.26 -8.28 9.67
CA VAL A 60 6.27 -8.91 10.54
C VAL A 60 6.90 -10.11 9.86
N CYS A 61 8.19 -10.33 10.09
CA CYS A 61 8.88 -11.51 9.60
C CYS A 61 8.16 -12.78 10.07
N SER A 62 7.95 -13.72 9.15
CA SER A 62 7.25 -14.97 9.43
C SER A 62 7.91 -15.81 10.53
N LYS A 63 9.24 -15.73 10.65
CA LYS A 63 10.07 -16.57 11.50
C LYS A 63 10.38 -15.96 12.86
N CYS A 64 10.88 -14.72 12.90
CA CYS A 64 11.28 -14.06 14.15
C CYS A 64 10.32 -12.97 14.62
N ASN A 65 9.22 -12.72 13.89
CA ASN A 65 8.26 -11.64 14.14
C ASN A 65 8.87 -10.23 14.18
N HIS A 66 10.06 -10.04 13.60
CA HIS A 66 10.67 -8.72 13.44
C HIS A 66 9.76 -7.80 12.61
N LEU A 67 9.52 -6.57 13.08
CA LEU A 67 8.68 -5.58 12.43
C LEU A 67 9.39 -5.01 11.18
N ILE A 68 8.89 -5.38 10.01
CA ILE A 68 9.43 -4.93 8.72
C ILE A 68 8.88 -3.54 8.39
N GLY A 69 7.57 -3.36 8.45
CA GLY A 69 6.91 -2.13 8.06
C GLY A 69 5.51 -2.02 8.65
N GLU A 70 5.01 -0.80 8.73
CA GLU A 70 3.60 -0.53 9.01
C GLU A 70 2.97 -0.10 7.70
N HIS A 71 1.73 -0.52 7.50
CA HIS A 71 0.96 -0.28 6.29
C HIS A 71 -0.24 0.56 6.67
N GLU A 72 -0.38 1.68 5.99
CA GLU A 72 -1.50 2.58 6.09
C GLU A 72 -2.18 2.66 4.73
N HIS A 73 -3.50 2.50 4.72
CA HIS A 73 -4.35 2.67 3.56
C HIS A 73 -5.55 3.52 3.96
N ILE A 74 -5.77 4.60 3.23
CA ILE A 74 -6.86 5.54 3.46
C ILE A 74 -7.79 5.49 2.25
N PHE A 75 -9.08 5.42 2.53
CA PHE A 75 -10.15 5.57 1.57
C PHE A 75 -11.10 6.66 2.03
N LYS A 76 -11.43 7.60 1.14
CA LYS A 76 -12.43 8.62 1.42
C LYS A 76 -13.22 8.98 0.16
N VAL A 77 -14.46 9.42 0.37
CA VAL A 77 -15.27 10.01 -0.70
C VAL A 77 -15.26 11.52 -0.53
N SER A 78 -14.80 12.23 -1.56
CA SER A 78 -14.76 13.70 -1.60
C SER A 78 -15.47 14.21 -2.85
N GLY A 79 -16.67 14.77 -2.66
CA GLY A 79 -17.55 15.17 -3.76
C GLY A 79 -17.92 13.97 -4.64
N GLU A 80 -17.62 14.05 -5.94
CA GLU A 80 -17.93 13.02 -6.94
C GLU A 80 -16.77 12.04 -7.18
N TYR A 81 -15.86 11.91 -6.20
CA TYR A 81 -14.66 11.10 -6.33
C TYR A 81 -14.39 10.25 -5.09
N GLN A 82 -13.92 9.03 -5.34
CA GLN A 82 -13.23 8.17 -4.40
C GLN A 82 -11.74 8.48 -4.45
N LEU A 83 -11.13 8.64 -3.29
CA LEU A 83 -9.70 8.88 -3.11
C LEU A 83 -9.11 7.71 -2.33
N TYR A 84 -7.99 7.20 -2.84
CA TYR A 84 -7.22 6.11 -2.24
C TYR A 84 -5.81 6.60 -2.01
N GLU A 85 -5.29 6.40 -0.80
CA GLU A 85 -3.92 6.73 -0.44
C GLU A 85 -3.31 5.53 0.28
N MET A 86 -2.05 5.21 0.00
CA MET A 86 -1.32 4.12 0.64
C MET A 86 0.09 4.58 1.01
N SER A 87 0.54 4.20 2.22
CA SER A 87 1.91 4.42 2.67
C SER A 87 2.44 3.20 3.43
N CYS A 88 3.54 2.63 2.95
CA CYS A 88 4.25 1.55 3.62
C CYS A 88 5.70 1.46 3.12
N ILE A 89 6.67 1.32 4.02
CA ILE A 89 8.08 1.14 3.64
C ILE A 89 8.29 -0.09 2.72
N LEU A 90 7.48 -1.14 2.91
CA LEU A 90 7.55 -2.38 2.13
C LEU A 90 6.70 -2.29 0.86
N CYS A 91 5.42 -1.91 1.00
CA CYS A 91 4.47 -1.92 -0.11
C CYS A 91 4.62 -0.74 -1.07
N GLY A 92 5.09 0.39 -0.56
CA GLY A 92 5.27 1.63 -1.31
C GLY A 92 4.33 2.76 -0.91
N THR A 93 4.44 3.87 -1.64
CA THR A 93 3.48 4.97 -1.62
C THR A 93 2.65 4.96 -2.89
N GLY A 94 1.36 5.23 -2.79
CA GLY A 94 0.46 5.31 -3.94
C GLY A 94 -0.73 6.20 -3.65
N GLU A 95 -1.23 6.86 -4.69
CA GLU A 95 -2.40 7.73 -4.64
C GLU A 95 -3.26 7.48 -5.90
N ASP A 96 -4.56 7.25 -5.72
CA ASP A 96 -5.50 7.07 -6.83
C ASP A 96 -6.81 7.83 -6.60
N GLN A 97 -7.43 8.24 -7.70
CA GLN A 97 -8.70 8.95 -7.68
C GLN A 97 -9.64 8.40 -8.76
N ARG A 98 -10.79 7.86 -8.33
CA ARG A 98 -11.82 7.29 -9.21
C ARG A 98 -13.10 8.10 -9.14
N SER A 99 -13.72 8.40 -10.29
CA SER A 99 -15.03 9.05 -10.28
C SER A 99 -16.12 8.07 -9.88
N ILE A 100 -17.06 8.52 -9.05
CA ILE A 100 -18.27 7.74 -8.72
C ILE A 100 -19.40 7.96 -9.73
N MET A 101 -19.20 8.85 -10.70
CA MET A 101 -20.20 9.19 -11.69
C MET A 101 -20.44 8.03 -12.66
N PRO A 102 -21.67 7.86 -13.19
CA PRO A 102 -21.97 6.87 -14.23
C PRO A 102 -21.12 7.03 -15.51
N TYR A 103 -20.57 8.24 -15.72
CA TYR A 103 -19.67 8.58 -16.81
C TYR A 103 -18.57 9.47 -16.24
N ASP A 104 -17.31 9.01 -16.24
CA ASP A 104 -16.17 9.83 -15.77
C ASP A 104 -15.95 10.98 -16.78
N PRO A 105 -16.17 12.25 -16.38
CA PRO A 105 -16.05 13.39 -17.29
C PRO A 105 -14.62 13.62 -17.79
N ARG A 106 -13.61 12.95 -17.20
CA ARG A 106 -12.21 12.99 -17.64
C ARG A 106 -11.93 12.12 -18.87
N GLY A 107 -12.88 11.27 -19.28
CA GLY A 107 -12.68 10.29 -20.37
C GLY A 107 -11.78 9.11 -19.95
N PRO A 108 -11.51 8.14 -20.84
CA PRO A 108 -10.62 7.02 -20.53
C PRO A 108 -9.22 7.53 -20.19
N GLN A 109 -8.68 7.15 -19.03
CA GLN A 109 -7.30 7.43 -18.65
C GLN A 109 -6.38 6.63 -19.59
N MET A 110 -5.74 7.31 -20.52
CA MET A 110 -4.74 6.73 -21.41
C MET A 110 -3.48 6.50 -20.57
N ASN A 111 -3.19 5.26 -20.18
CA ASN A 111 -1.88 4.92 -19.61
C ASN A 111 -0.84 5.10 -20.73
N ASN A 112 0.11 6.02 -20.55
CA ASN A 112 1.19 6.31 -21.51
C ASN A 112 2.29 5.23 -21.52
N ASP A 113 1.94 3.95 -21.33
CA ASP A 113 2.90 2.83 -21.32
C ASP A 113 3.16 2.23 -22.72
N PHE A 114 2.76 2.93 -23.79
CA PHE A 114 3.08 2.57 -25.17
C PHE A 114 3.59 3.80 -25.93
N ILE A 115 4.85 4.16 -25.68
CA ILE A 115 5.67 4.87 -26.67
C ILE A 115 6.85 3.94 -26.96
N ASP A 116 6.95 3.56 -28.24
CA ASP A 116 7.93 2.66 -28.86
C ASP A 116 9.41 2.92 -28.47
#